data_AF-A0A6V7LMX2-F1
#
_entry.id   AF-A0A6V7LMX2-F1
#
_cell.length_a   1.000
_cell.length_b   1.000
_cell.length_c   1.000
_cell.angle_alpha   90.00
_cell.angle_beta   90.00
_cell.angle_gamma   90.00
#
_symmetry.space_group_name_H-M   'P 1'
#
loop_
_entity.id
_entity.type
_entity.pdbx_description
1 polymer ?
#
loop_
_entity_poly.entity_id
_entity_poly.type
_entity_poly.pdbx_seq_one_letter_code
_entity_poly.pdbx_strand_id
1 'polypeptide(L)'
;SLCSPTGAQATIMSAACAERCHIMRLVDNRWAGVAKGVGVQKIIGRIHMVQIQIGNDHLTTSFSVLEEQPMDMLLGLDMLKRHQCCIDLRNNILRIGTTGTETPFLAEGELPECARLSGNNEAGIDDQEYQRVLEDSVKDAKMSRQQQ
;
A
#
# COMPACT_ATOMS: atom_id res chain seq x y z
N SER A 1 -19.69 2.99 17.02
CA SER A 1 -18.24 2.90 16.76
C SER A 1 -18.01 3.22 15.30
N LEU A 2 -17.77 4.51 15.02
CA LEU A 2 -17.68 5.07 13.67
C LEU A 2 -16.33 4.67 13.05
N CYS A 3 -16.31 3.61 12.25
CA CYS A 3 -15.18 3.30 11.37
C CYS A 3 -15.18 4.36 10.25
N SER A 4 -14.51 5.48 10.51
CA SER A 4 -14.56 6.70 9.70
C SER A 4 -13.72 6.56 8.41
N PRO A 5 -14.17 7.14 7.27
CA PRO A 5 -13.65 6.93 5.92
C PRO A 5 -12.26 7.55 5.70
N THR A 6 -11.24 6.95 6.32
CA THR A 6 -9.81 7.18 6.07
C THR A 6 -9.18 5.83 5.81
N GLY A 7 -9.51 5.25 4.65
CA GLY A 7 -9.53 3.81 4.35
C GLY A 7 -8.21 3.01 4.43
N ALA A 8 -7.12 3.56 4.94
CA ALA A 8 -5.89 2.82 5.20
C ALA A 8 -5.21 3.29 6.49
N GLN A 9 -5.24 2.42 7.50
CA GLN A 9 -4.55 2.66 8.77
C GLN A 9 -3.02 2.59 8.60
N ALA A 10 -2.55 1.82 7.62
CA ALA A 10 -1.14 1.59 7.34
C ALA A 10 -0.79 1.98 5.90
N THR A 11 0.43 2.45 5.72
CA THR A 11 0.98 2.73 4.39
C THR A 11 1.32 1.41 3.68
N ILE A 12 0.94 1.31 2.40
CA ILE A 12 1.06 0.11 1.57
C ILE A 12 1.75 0.46 0.25
N MET A 13 2.55 -0.46 -0.27
CA MET A 13 3.20 -0.38 -1.58
C MET A 13 2.97 -1.69 -2.36
N SER A 14 2.83 -1.60 -3.68
CA SER A 14 2.77 -2.78 -4.55
C SER A 14 4.15 -3.42 -4.75
N ALA A 15 4.18 -4.73 -4.94
CA ALA A 15 5.40 -5.47 -5.24
C ALA A 15 6.08 -4.95 -6.52
N ALA A 16 5.28 -4.68 -7.56
CA ALA A 16 5.76 -4.10 -8.81
C ALA A 16 6.45 -2.75 -8.60
N CYS A 17 5.93 -1.90 -7.71
CA CYS A 17 6.58 -0.63 -7.37
C CYS A 17 7.90 -0.86 -6.61
N ALA A 18 7.93 -1.78 -5.65
CA ALA A 18 9.14 -2.12 -4.91
C ALA A 18 10.26 -2.71 -5.79
N GLU A 19 9.89 -3.48 -6.82
CA GLU A 19 10.80 -4.00 -7.85
C GLU A 19 11.38 -2.88 -8.72
N ARG A 20 10.53 -1.99 -9.25
CA ARG A 20 10.98 -0.83 -10.06
C ARG A 20 11.87 0.12 -9.26
N CYS A 21 11.59 0.29 -7.98
CA CYS A 21 12.42 1.08 -7.06
C CYS A 21 13.68 0.33 -6.59
N HIS A 22 13.88 -0.94 -6.96
CA HIS A 22 15.02 -1.76 -6.57
C HIS A 22 15.20 -1.87 -5.04
N ILE A 23 14.09 -1.85 -4.30
CA ILE A 23 14.04 -1.94 -2.84
C ILE A 23 13.54 -3.29 -2.32
N MET A 24 13.34 -4.28 -3.21
CA MET A 24 12.94 -5.64 -2.82
C MET A 24 13.85 -6.28 -1.77
N ARG A 25 15.15 -5.97 -1.79
CA ARG A 25 16.11 -6.42 -0.77
C ARG A 25 15.83 -5.92 0.66
N LEU A 26 15.04 -4.86 0.81
CA LEU A 26 14.66 -4.29 2.11
C LEU A 26 13.39 -4.93 2.69
N VAL A 27 12.70 -5.76 1.90
CA VAL A 27 11.44 -6.41 2.30
C VAL A 27 11.76 -7.55 3.26
N ASP A 28 11.23 -7.45 4.49
CA ASP A 28 11.31 -8.51 5.47
C ASP A 28 10.14 -9.50 5.27
N ASN A 29 10.45 -10.64 4.64
CA ASN A 29 9.49 -11.71 4.36
C ASN A 29 8.98 -12.42 5.63
N ARG A 30 9.56 -12.18 6.81
CA ARG A 30 8.99 -12.72 8.07
C ARG A 30 7.63 -12.11 8.41
N TRP A 31 7.32 -10.97 7.80
CA TRP A 31 6.03 -10.29 7.89
C TRP A 31 5.11 -10.67 6.72
N ALA A 32 5.48 -11.66 5.91
CA ALA A 32 4.62 -12.23 4.89
C ALA A 32 3.37 -12.83 5.52
N GLY A 33 2.25 -12.72 4.82
CA GLY A 33 0.98 -13.24 5.31
C GLY A 33 -0.17 -12.88 4.40
N VAL A 34 -1.38 -13.17 4.85
CA VAL A 34 -2.60 -12.85 4.11
C VAL A 34 -3.36 -11.79 4.89
N ALA A 35 -3.47 -10.59 4.30
CA ALA A 35 -4.34 -9.54 4.83
C ALA A 35 -5.79 -9.91 4.55
N LYS A 36 -6.57 -10.14 5.61
CA LYS A 36 -8.02 -10.30 5.52
C LYS A 36 -8.66 -8.94 5.82
N GLY A 37 -9.04 -8.21 4.78
CA GLY A 37 -9.66 -6.88 4.87
C GLY A 37 -10.71 -6.69 3.78
N VAL A 38 -10.60 -5.61 3.00
CA VAL A 38 -11.40 -5.35 1.78
C VAL A 38 -10.94 -6.31 0.66
N GLY A 39 -11.12 -7.61 0.88
CA GLY A 39 -10.58 -8.69 0.05
C GLY A 39 -9.45 -9.48 0.72
N VAL A 40 -9.06 -10.58 0.06
CA VAL A 40 -7.89 -11.40 0.41
C VAL A 40 -6.70 -10.85 -0.38
N GLN A 41 -5.71 -10.29 0.30
CA GLN A 41 -4.50 -9.77 -0.35
C GLN A 41 -3.26 -10.42 0.26
N LYS A 42 -2.35 -10.89 -0.59
CA LYS A 42 -1.09 -11.51 -0.16
C LYS A 42 -0.07 -10.42 0.15
N ILE A 43 0.34 -10.34 1.41
CA ILE A 43 1.44 -9.50 1.89
C ILE A 43 2.72 -10.29 1.63
N ILE A 44 3.61 -9.73 0.81
CA ILE A 44 4.94 -10.30 0.57
C ILE A 44 5.82 -10.09 1.80
N GLY A 45 5.74 -8.92 2.42
CA GLY A 45 6.50 -8.61 3.61
C GLY A 45 6.35 -7.15 4.01
N ARG A 46 7.24 -6.70 4.89
CA ARG A 46 7.24 -5.33 5.39
C ARG A 46 8.61 -4.71 5.29
N ILE A 47 8.66 -3.45 4.86
CA ILE A 47 9.86 -2.63 4.93
C ILE A 47 9.81 -1.85 6.25
N HIS A 48 10.79 -2.09 7.11
CA HIS A 48 10.86 -1.48 8.44
C HIS A 48 11.30 -0.02 8.39
N MET A 49 12.25 0.28 7.50
CA MET A 49 12.84 1.61 7.40
C MET A 49 13.31 1.85 5.97
N VAL A 50 12.73 2.86 5.33
CA VAL A 50 13.17 3.39 4.04
C VAL A 50 12.85 4.88 3.98
N GLN A 51 13.60 5.61 3.16
CA GLN A 51 13.35 7.02 2.92
C GLN A 51 12.53 7.17 1.64
N ILE A 52 11.41 7.86 1.74
CA ILE A 52 10.58 8.24 0.60
C ILE A 52 10.81 9.71 0.33
N GLN A 53 11.07 10.05 -0.92
CA GLN A 53 11.18 11.45 -1.32
C GLN A 53 9.79 12.00 -1.68
N ILE A 54 9.38 13.09 -1.04
CA ILE A 54 8.17 13.85 -1.38
C ILE A 54 8.60 15.31 -1.62
N GLY A 55 8.48 15.76 -2.86
CA GLY A 55 9.05 17.05 -3.27
C GLY A 55 10.56 17.09 -3.01
N ASN A 56 10.97 17.97 -2.09
CA ASN A 56 12.38 18.16 -1.72
C ASN A 56 12.78 17.43 -0.43
N ASP A 57 11.85 16.75 0.24
CA ASP A 57 12.10 16.13 1.54
C ASP A 57 12.19 14.62 1.48
N HIS A 58 12.97 14.06 2.40
CA HIS A 58 13.15 12.63 2.58
C HIS A 58 12.49 12.17 3.87
N LEU A 59 11.34 11.50 3.76
CA LEU A 59 10.54 11.01 4.86
C LEU A 59 10.91 9.57 5.20
N THR A 60 11.45 9.36 6.38
CA THR A 60 11.76 8.00 6.87
C THR A 60 10.46 7.32 7.31
N THR A 61 10.18 6.14 6.75
CA THR A 61 8.92 5.42 6.96
C THR A 61 9.08 3.90 6.92
N SER A 62 8.04 3.22 7.42
CA SER A 62 7.81 1.80 7.27
C SER A 62 6.50 1.58 6.50
N PHE A 63 6.45 0.59 5.61
CA PHE A 63 5.22 0.22 4.91
C PHE A 63 5.20 -1.27 4.56
N SER A 64 3.99 -1.80 4.33
CA SER A 64 3.79 -3.18 3.93
C SER A 64 3.80 -3.31 2.40
N VAL A 65 4.40 -4.39 1.89
CA VAL A 65 4.45 -4.68 0.46
C VAL A 65 3.45 -5.77 0.13
N LEU A 66 2.53 -5.48 -0.79
CA LEU A 66 1.49 -6.41 -1.24
C LEU A 66 1.75 -6.85 -2.67
N GLU A 67 1.43 -8.11 -2.97
CA GLU A 67 1.68 -8.73 -4.28
C GLU A 67 0.81 -8.11 -5.37
N GLU A 68 -0.50 -8.12 -5.18
CA GLU A 68 -1.47 -7.62 -6.14
C GLU A 68 -2.15 -6.36 -5.61
N GLN A 69 -1.71 -5.22 -6.12
CA GLN A 69 -2.30 -3.91 -5.85
C GLN A 69 -2.34 -3.08 -7.14
N PRO A 70 -3.50 -2.53 -7.52
CA PRO A 70 -3.62 -1.71 -8.73
C PRO A 70 -2.90 -0.36 -8.59
N MET A 71 -2.77 0.14 -7.36
CA MET A 71 -2.06 1.37 -7.05
C MET A 71 -0.63 1.05 -6.58
N ASP A 72 0.33 1.85 -7.05
CA ASP A 72 1.74 1.67 -6.70
C ASP A 72 2.03 1.90 -5.21
N MET A 73 1.43 2.95 -4.65
CA MET A 73 1.63 3.31 -3.26
C MET A 73 0.39 3.97 -2.69
N LEU A 74 0.01 3.56 -1.49
CA LEU A 74 -1.10 4.12 -0.72
C LEU A 74 -0.55 4.66 0.60
N LEU A 75 -0.58 5.98 0.76
CA LEU A 75 -0.17 6.67 1.98
C LEU A 75 -1.25 6.53 3.06
N GLY A 76 -0.92 5.81 4.13
CA GLY A 76 -1.80 5.61 5.27
C GLY A 76 -1.78 6.77 6.26
N LEU A 77 -2.72 6.76 7.20
CA LEU A 77 -2.75 7.71 8.31
C LEU A 77 -1.52 7.61 9.21
N ASP A 78 -0.87 6.46 9.28
CA ASP A 78 0.38 6.27 10.01
C ASP A 78 1.49 7.19 9.49
N MET A 79 1.57 7.37 8.18
CA MET A 79 2.50 8.29 7.55
C MET A 79 2.14 9.74 7.79
N LEU A 80 0.88 10.08 7.55
CA LEU A 80 0.38 11.44 7.69
C LEU A 80 0.52 11.93 9.15
N LYS A 81 0.17 11.09 10.13
CA LYS A 81 0.31 11.46 11.55
C LYS A 81 1.76 11.57 11.99
N ARG A 82 2.64 10.67 11.51
CA ARG A 82 4.06 10.67 11.90
C ARG A 82 4.79 11.92 11.43
N HIS A 83 4.52 12.38 10.22
CA HIS A 83 5.14 13.57 9.63
C HIS A 83 4.29 14.84 9.77
N GLN A 84 3.23 14.77 10.58
CA GLN A 84 2.27 15.87 10.81
C GLN A 84 1.78 16.51 9.51
N CYS A 85 1.51 15.67 8.50
CA CYS A 85 1.07 16.15 7.20
C CYS A 85 -0.30 16.81 7.32
N CYS A 86 -0.45 17.96 6.68
CA CYS A 86 -1.71 18.69 6.56
C CYS A 86 -2.19 18.61 5.11
N ILE A 87 -3.38 18.04 4.93
CA ILE A 87 -4.06 17.97 3.64
C ILE A 87 -4.88 19.26 3.51
N ASP A 88 -4.38 20.21 2.72
CA ASP A 88 -5.08 21.45 2.43
C ASP A 88 -5.85 21.31 1.11
N LEU A 89 -7.11 20.93 1.24
CA LEU A 89 -8.03 20.77 0.10
C LEU A 89 -8.46 22.10 -0.51
N ARG A 90 -8.26 23.23 0.18
CA ARG A 90 -8.59 24.56 -0.38
C ARG A 90 -7.59 24.97 -1.44
N ASN A 91 -6.30 24.74 -1.16
CA ASN A 91 -5.20 25.04 -2.08
C ASN A 91 -4.77 23.83 -2.91
N ASN A 92 -5.37 22.66 -2.66
CA ASN A 92 -5.03 21.38 -3.29
C ASN A 92 -3.55 21.00 -3.10
N ILE A 93 -3.05 21.15 -1.87
CA ILE A 93 -1.66 20.85 -1.49
C ILE A 93 -1.59 19.90 -0.29
N LEU A 94 -0.56 19.05 -0.27
CA LEU A 94 -0.10 18.32 0.90
C LEU A 94 1.07 19.07 1.53
N ARG A 95 0.89 19.59 2.74
CA ARG A 95 1.96 20.21 3.52
C ARG A 95 2.57 19.20 4.48
N ILE A 96 3.88 19.03 4.45
CA ILE A 96 4.61 18.22 5.42
C ILE A 96 4.87 19.07 6.67
N GLY A 97 4.35 18.66 7.83
CA GLY A 97 4.44 19.47 9.05
C GLY A 97 5.86 19.56 9.62
N THR A 98 6.66 18.51 9.45
CA THR A 98 8.03 18.43 9.99
C THR A 98 9.02 19.35 9.28
N THR A 99 8.82 19.62 8.00
CA THR A 99 9.75 20.38 7.14
C THR A 99 9.14 21.67 6.59
N GLY A 100 7.81 21.77 6.56
CA GLY A 100 7.06 22.90 6.00
C GLY A 100 6.89 22.83 4.48
N THR A 101 7.46 21.84 3.80
CA THR A 101 7.35 21.68 2.35
C THR A 101 5.92 21.42 1.92
N GLU A 102 5.55 22.02 0.80
CA GLU A 102 4.25 21.86 0.17
C GLU A 102 4.43 21.10 -1.13
N THR A 103 3.60 20.09 -1.36
CA THR A 103 3.53 19.35 -2.62
C THR A 103 2.10 19.44 -3.15
N PRO A 104 1.87 19.95 -4.37
CA PRO A 104 0.53 20.00 -4.95
C PRO A 104 0.01 18.57 -5.18
N PHE A 105 -1.29 18.37 -5.02
CA PHE A 105 -1.92 17.14 -5.46
C PHE A 105 -1.96 17.09 -6.99
N LEU A 106 -1.93 15.87 -7.52
CA LEU A 106 -2.05 15.62 -8.95
C LEU A 106 -3.43 16.08 -9.46
N ALA A 107 -3.45 16.66 -10.66
CA ALA A 107 -4.71 16.97 -11.33
C ALA A 107 -5.40 15.68 -11.81
N GLU A 108 -6.73 15.71 -12.02
CA GLU A 108 -7.48 14.51 -12.46
C GLU A 108 -6.93 13.87 -13.73
N GLY A 109 -6.36 14.66 -14.65
CA GLY A 109 -5.75 14.17 -15.89
C GLY A 109 -4.41 13.43 -15.69
N GLU A 110 -3.74 13.66 -14.57
CA GLU A 110 -2.47 13.01 -14.21
C GLU A 110 -2.67 11.80 -13.30
N LEU A 111 -3.91 11.57 -12.85
CA LEU A 111 -4.24 10.39 -12.06
C LEU A 111 -4.16 9.14 -12.94
N PRO A 112 -3.52 8.06 -12.45
CA PRO A 112 -3.55 6.77 -13.12
C PRO A 112 -5.01 6.30 -13.25
N GLU A 113 -5.31 5.50 -14.27
CA GLU A 113 -6.68 5.04 -14.56
C GLU A 113 -7.34 4.36 -13.35
N CYS A 114 -6.57 3.68 -12.50
CA CYS A 114 -7.05 3.06 -11.27
C CYS A 114 -7.45 4.04 -10.16
N ALA A 115 -7.02 5.31 -10.24
CA ALA A 115 -7.29 6.35 -9.24
C ALA A 115 -8.36 7.36 -9.70
N ARG A 116 -8.81 7.29 -10.96
CA ARG A 116 -9.89 8.16 -11.46
C ARG A 116 -11.20 7.74 -10.81
N LEU A 117 -11.74 8.60 -9.94
CA LEU A 117 -12.99 8.38 -9.21
C LEU A 117 -14.24 8.36 -10.12
N SER A 118 -14.09 8.62 -11.42
CA SER A 118 -15.14 8.64 -12.44
C SER A 118 -15.10 7.40 -13.34
N GLY A 119 -15.84 6.36 -12.95
CA GLY A 119 -16.44 5.38 -13.87
C GLY A 119 -15.74 4.02 -13.99
N ASN A 120 -16.43 2.97 -13.52
CA ASN A 120 -16.29 1.56 -13.87
C ASN A 120 -14.98 0.83 -13.52
N ASN A 121 -14.81 0.50 -12.24
CA ASN A 121 -14.04 -0.71 -11.89
C ASN A 121 -14.79 -1.53 -10.84
N GLU A 122 -15.94 -2.07 -11.25
CA GLU A 122 -16.40 -3.38 -10.78
C GLU A 122 -15.52 -4.48 -11.39
N ALA A 123 -14.21 -4.44 -11.15
CA ALA A 123 -13.37 -5.60 -11.40
C ALA A 123 -13.72 -6.64 -10.33
N GLY A 124 -14.84 -7.33 -10.54
CA GLY A 124 -15.17 -8.56 -9.82
C GLY A 124 -14.02 -9.53 -10.04
N ILE A 125 -13.27 -9.78 -8.97
CA ILE A 125 -12.24 -10.80 -8.98
C ILE A 125 -12.97 -12.15 -9.05
N ASP A 126 -12.68 -12.92 -10.09
CA ASP A 126 -13.35 -14.19 -10.39
C ASP A 126 -13.20 -15.16 -9.21
N ASP A 127 -14.31 -15.68 -8.68
CA ASP A 127 -14.35 -16.56 -7.50
C ASP A 127 -13.44 -17.80 -7.65
N GLN A 128 -13.15 -18.23 -8.89
CA GLN A 128 -12.25 -19.37 -9.14
C GLN A 128 -10.79 -19.06 -8.85
N GLU A 129 -10.35 -17.82 -9.05
CA GLU A 129 -8.96 -17.41 -8.80
C GLU A 129 -8.70 -17.31 -7.29
N TYR A 130 -9.65 -16.75 -6.55
CA TYR A 130 -9.63 -16.77 -5.08
C TYR A 130 -9.52 -18.18 -4.50
N GLN A 131 -10.29 -19.13 -5.04
CA GLN A 131 -10.28 -20.51 -4.57
C GLN A 131 -8.92 -21.18 -4.82
N ARG A 132 -8.27 -20.90 -5.95
CA ARG A 132 -6.94 -21.44 -6.28
C ARG A 132 -5.85 -20.90 -5.34
N VAL A 133 -5.84 -19.60 -5.07
CA VAL A 133 -4.87 -18.97 -4.15
C VAL A 133 -5.01 -19.51 -2.73
N LEU A 134 -6.24 -19.76 -2.27
CA LEU A 134 -6.50 -20.40 -0.98
C LEU A 134 -6.01 -21.86 -0.95
N GLU A 135 -6.27 -22.64 -2.01
CA GLU A 135 -5.82 -24.02 -2.08
C GLU A 135 -4.30 -24.15 -2.08
N ASP A 136 -3.58 -23.29 -2.82
CA ASP A 136 -2.13 -23.34 -2.90
C ASP A 136 -1.47 -22.89 -1.58
N SER A 137 -2.04 -21.88 -0.91
CA SER A 137 -1.61 -21.48 0.44
C SER A 137 -1.80 -22.61 1.47
N VAL A 138 -2.86 -23.41 1.34
CA VAL A 138 -3.12 -24.57 2.21
C VAL A 138 -2.18 -25.74 1.90
N LYS A 139 -1.80 -25.95 0.64
CA LYS A 139 -0.84 -26.99 0.24
C LYS A 139 0.56 -26.68 0.75
N ASP A 140 1.02 -25.44 0.63
CA ASP A 140 2.34 -25.01 1.14
C ASP A 140 2.44 -25.12 2.67
N ALA A 141 1.35 -24.77 3.39
CA ALA A 141 1.28 -24.91 4.84
C ALA A 141 1.25 -26.39 5.30
N LYS A 142 0.78 -27.31 4.46
CA LYS A 142 0.76 -28.76 4.75
C LYS A 142 2.09 -29.43 4.42
N MET A 143 2.74 -29.04 3.33
CA MET A 143 4.07 -29.53 2.93
C MET A 143 5.14 -29.18 3.96
N SER A 144 5.08 -27.97 4.53
CA SER A 144 6.02 -27.52 5.58
C SER A 144 5.82 -28.21 6.94
N ARG A 145 4.65 -28.81 7.20
CA ARG A 145 4.37 -29.56 8.45
C ARG A 145 4.71 -31.05 8.41
N GLN A 146 4.96 -31.63 7.24
CA GLN A 146 5.31 -33.05 7.10
C GLN A 146 6.83 -33.32 7.10
N GLN A 147 7.66 -32.27 7.21
CA GLN A 147 9.13 -32.37 7.27
C GLN A 147 9.72 -32.11 8.68
N GLN A 148 8.89 -32.08 9.72
CA GLN A 148 9.31 -32.12 11.14
C GLN A 148 8.77 -33.36 11.84
#